data_AF-A0A1V4AM24-F1
#
_entry.id   AF-A0A1V4AM24-F1
#
_cell.length_a   1.000
_cell.length_b   1.000
_cell.length_c   1.000
_cell.angle_alpha   90.00
_cell.angle_beta   90.00
_cell.angle_gamma   90.00
#
_symmetry.space_group_name_H-M   'P 1'
#
loop_
_entity.id
_entity.type
_entity.pdbx_description
1 polymer ?
#
loop_
_entity_poly.entity_id
_entity_poly.type
_entity_poly.pdbx_seq_one_letter_code
_entity_poly.pdbx_strand_id
1 'polypeptide(L)'
;MSKIIDLTGRRFGRLVVLRLADDQTKTPQDTTARWLCRCNCGNVVVRSRKLLRSGCVNSCGCLAQDTGNRLKDLTGQRFGRLTVLRRADNAKSGNARWLCRCDCGHTSIVTGTALRSGKIQSCGCLAQDIRYSRRTDLAGRRFGRLVVIEYVKDGNGDTSWLCRCDCGKETVVTAGNLINGNTRSCGCLAQDTGRANVPLMLDAALRDGTNVQVLSKKTKSKLGIRGVYEVDDKEYPYEAKLILRKEILLRKRFKTFEEAVVARKDAEEKYLAPLARKWAEEDAKKERRTKKCSH
;
A
#
# COMPACT_ATOMS: atom_id res chain seq x y z
N MET A 1 -38.39 -18.06 36.04
CA MET A 1 -38.64 -18.19 34.58
C MET A 1 -38.10 -16.95 33.86
N SER A 2 -36.88 -17.02 33.33
CA SER A 2 -36.23 -15.90 32.64
C SER A 2 -36.86 -15.70 31.25
N LYS A 3 -37.47 -14.53 31.04
CA LYS A 3 -38.15 -14.13 29.81
C LYS A 3 -37.16 -14.18 28.63
N ILE A 4 -37.33 -15.13 27.72
CA ILE A 4 -36.56 -15.18 26.47
C ILE A 4 -37.00 -13.96 25.65
N ILE A 5 -36.08 -13.04 25.38
CA ILE A 5 -36.37 -11.85 24.59
C ILE A 5 -36.29 -12.25 23.12
N ASP A 6 -37.38 -12.00 22.41
CA ASP A 6 -37.48 -12.29 20.99
C ASP A 6 -36.58 -11.36 20.16
N LEU A 7 -35.77 -11.97 19.29
CA LEU A 7 -34.85 -11.29 18.39
C LEU A 7 -35.27 -11.45 16.93
N THR A 8 -36.39 -12.10 16.65
CA THR A 8 -36.91 -12.32 15.29
C THR A 8 -36.99 -11.00 14.51
N GLY A 9 -36.52 -11.02 13.26
CA GLY A 9 -36.47 -9.85 12.37
C GLY A 9 -35.35 -8.85 12.66
N ARG A 10 -34.66 -8.95 13.81
CA ARG A 10 -33.57 -8.01 14.13
C ARG A 10 -32.32 -8.29 13.30
N ARG A 11 -31.64 -7.21 12.92
CA ARG A 11 -30.41 -7.25 12.12
C ARG A 11 -29.18 -6.93 12.97
N PHE A 12 -28.16 -7.79 12.84
CA PHE A 12 -26.86 -7.65 13.50
C PHE A 12 -25.78 -7.71 12.41
N GLY A 13 -25.36 -6.53 11.93
CA GLY A 13 -24.47 -6.41 10.77
C GLY A 13 -25.11 -6.93 9.47
N ARG A 14 -24.54 -8.00 8.91
CA ARG A 14 -25.05 -8.73 7.73
C ARG A 14 -25.95 -9.91 8.09
N LEU A 15 -26.26 -10.15 9.37
CA LEU A 15 -27.14 -11.24 9.80
C LEU A 15 -28.52 -10.69 10.15
N VAL A 16 -29.57 -11.30 9.61
CA VAL A 16 -30.97 -11.07 9.97
C VAL A 16 -31.49 -12.30 10.69
N VAL A 17 -32.01 -12.13 11.90
CA VAL A 17 -32.56 -13.23 12.70
C VAL A 17 -33.90 -13.66 12.10
N LEU A 18 -34.03 -14.95 11.79
CA LEU A 18 -35.24 -15.54 11.21
C LEU A 18 -36.17 -16.10 12.27
N ARG A 19 -35.66 -16.94 13.17
CA ARG A 19 -36.45 -17.60 14.23
C ARG A 19 -35.55 -18.21 15.30
N LEU A 20 -36.15 -18.67 16.39
CA LEU A 20 -35.45 -19.51 17.37
C LEU A 20 -35.01 -20.83 16.70
N ALA A 21 -33.78 -21.27 16.97
CA ALA A 21 -33.23 -22.49 16.40
C ALA A 21 -33.55 -23.69 17.31
N ASP A 22 -34.06 -24.76 16.69
CA ASP A 22 -34.29 -26.05 17.32
C ASP A 22 -32.96 -26.81 17.31
N ASP A 23 -32.13 -26.52 18.29
CA ASP A 23 -30.79 -27.07 18.38
C ASP A 23 -30.80 -28.39 19.15
N GLN A 24 -30.72 -29.52 18.44
CA GLN A 24 -30.68 -30.86 19.01
C GLN A 24 -29.34 -31.19 19.70
N THR A 25 -28.32 -30.33 19.61
CA THR A 25 -27.02 -30.55 20.25
C THR A 25 -26.91 -29.84 21.62
N LYS A 26 -28.02 -29.45 22.23
CA LYS A 26 -28.03 -28.84 23.57
C LYS A 26 -27.83 -29.89 24.64
N THR A 27 -26.85 -29.65 25.52
CA THR A 27 -26.75 -30.39 26.77
C THR A 27 -27.82 -29.90 27.76
N PRO A 28 -28.26 -30.72 28.73
CA PRO A 28 -29.27 -30.33 29.71
C PRO A 28 -28.92 -29.07 30.52
N GLN A 29 -27.63 -28.73 30.64
CA GLN A 29 -27.17 -27.52 31.32
C GLN A 29 -27.18 -26.25 30.45
N ASP A 30 -27.36 -26.34 29.12
CA ASP A 30 -27.30 -25.19 28.22
C ASP A 30 -28.68 -24.52 28.03
N THR A 31 -28.95 -23.53 28.88
CA THR A 31 -30.18 -22.72 28.84
C THR A 31 -30.13 -21.60 27.79
N THR A 32 -29.09 -21.52 26.95
CA THR A 32 -28.88 -20.39 26.04
C THR A 32 -29.81 -20.47 24.83
N ALA A 33 -30.63 -19.43 24.63
CA ALA A 33 -31.41 -19.26 23.41
C ALA A 33 -30.48 -19.05 22.18
N ARG A 34 -30.60 -19.94 21.20
CA ARG A 34 -29.92 -19.90 19.90
C ARG A 34 -30.91 -19.53 18.81
N TRP A 35 -30.44 -18.76 17.83
CA TRP A 35 -31.25 -18.11 16.82
C TRP A 35 -30.73 -18.47 15.43
N LEU A 36 -31.63 -18.88 14.54
CA LEU A 36 -31.34 -19.10 13.14
C LEU A 36 -31.28 -17.74 12.44
N CYS A 37 -30.17 -17.43 11.79
CA CYS A 37 -29.91 -16.14 11.17
C CYS A 37 -29.57 -16.33 9.69
N ARG A 38 -30.17 -15.53 8.81
CA ARG A 38 -29.80 -15.44 7.39
C ARG A 38 -28.79 -14.33 7.20
N CYS A 39 -27.69 -14.63 6.53
CA CYS A 39 -26.70 -13.64 6.14
C CYS A 39 -27.05 -13.00 4.79
N ASN A 40 -26.62 -11.76 4.56
CA ASN A 40 -26.74 -11.08 3.26
C ASN A 40 -26.12 -11.88 2.10
N CYS A 41 -25.13 -12.75 2.37
CA CYS A 41 -24.55 -13.64 1.35
C CYS A 41 -25.39 -14.89 1.05
N GLY A 42 -26.59 -15.01 1.63
CA GLY A 42 -27.49 -16.16 1.44
C GLY A 42 -27.32 -17.28 2.47
N ASN A 43 -26.16 -17.39 3.12
CA ASN A 43 -25.91 -18.46 4.09
C ASN A 43 -26.76 -18.31 5.36
N VAL A 44 -27.24 -19.44 5.87
CA VAL A 44 -27.99 -19.52 7.13
C VAL A 44 -27.11 -20.10 8.23
N VAL A 45 -27.04 -19.42 9.37
CA VAL A 45 -26.19 -19.81 10.51
C VAL A 45 -26.96 -19.73 11.83
N VAL A 46 -26.65 -20.62 12.77
CA VAL A 46 -27.19 -20.55 14.14
C VAL A 46 -26.24 -19.75 15.02
N ARG A 47 -26.75 -18.76 15.76
CA ARG A 47 -25.97 -17.91 16.66
C ARG A 47 -26.67 -17.72 18.00
N SER A 48 -25.90 -17.66 19.08
CA SER A 48 -26.44 -17.36 20.41
C SER A 48 -26.73 -15.87 20.56
N ARG A 49 -27.65 -15.54 21.46
CA ARG A 49 -27.97 -14.15 21.79
C ARG A 49 -26.76 -13.34 22.26
N LYS A 50 -25.86 -13.95 23.03
CA LYS A 50 -24.63 -13.31 23.52
C LYS A 50 -23.74 -12.86 22.35
N LEU A 51 -23.57 -13.73 21.34
CA LEU A 51 -22.74 -13.45 20.17
C LEU A 51 -23.34 -12.36 19.28
N LEU A 52 -24.66 -12.40 19.04
CA LEU A 52 -25.35 -11.38 18.25
C LEU A 52 -25.26 -9.98 18.90
N ARG A 53 -25.36 -9.89 20.23
CA ARG A 53 -25.23 -8.62 20.96
C ARG A 53 -23.80 -8.14 21.15
N SER A 54 -22.83 -9.04 21.18
CA SER A 54 -21.41 -8.70 21.42
C SER A 54 -20.80 -7.80 20.34
N GLY A 55 -21.39 -7.73 19.14
CA GLY A 55 -20.84 -6.99 18.01
C GLY A 55 -19.65 -7.68 17.33
N CYS A 56 -19.02 -8.68 17.98
CA CYS A 56 -17.90 -9.46 17.45
C CYS A 56 -18.30 -10.35 16.26
N VAL A 57 -19.59 -10.71 16.14
CA VAL A 57 -20.11 -11.57 15.07
C VAL A 57 -21.18 -10.81 14.29
N ASN A 58 -20.77 -10.19 13.20
CA ASN A 58 -21.62 -9.34 12.35
C ASN A 58 -21.84 -9.93 10.94
N SER A 59 -21.42 -11.18 10.71
CA SER A 59 -21.63 -11.93 9.47
C SER A 59 -21.60 -13.45 9.74
N CYS A 60 -21.95 -14.27 8.76
CA CYS A 60 -21.80 -15.72 8.88
C CYS A 60 -20.34 -16.22 8.86
N GLY A 61 -19.36 -15.31 8.73
CA GLY A 61 -17.96 -15.61 8.41
C GLY A 61 -17.54 -15.12 7.03
N CYS A 62 -18.50 -14.76 6.17
CA CYS A 62 -18.24 -14.24 4.83
C CYS A 62 -17.50 -12.89 4.83
N LEU A 63 -17.54 -12.09 5.90
CA LEU A 63 -16.79 -10.83 5.96
C LEU A 63 -15.27 -11.07 5.94
N ALA A 64 -14.81 -12.19 6.50
CA ALA A 64 -13.41 -12.62 6.43
C ALA A 64 -13.05 -13.16 5.03
N GLN A 65 -14.02 -13.69 4.28
CA GLN A 65 -13.86 -14.08 2.88
C GLN A 65 -13.87 -12.86 1.93
N ASP A 66 -14.59 -11.79 2.28
CA ASP A 66 -14.64 -10.54 1.51
C ASP A 66 -13.35 -9.71 1.64
N THR A 67 -12.68 -9.78 2.79
CA THR A 67 -11.46 -9.01 3.07
C THR A 67 -10.18 -9.85 3.04
N GLY A 68 -10.29 -11.19 2.98
CA GLY A 68 -9.18 -12.13 2.89
C GLY A 68 -9.31 -13.06 1.69
N ASN A 69 -8.42 -12.87 0.71
CA ASN A 69 -8.11 -13.84 -0.33
C ASN A 69 -9.10 -13.99 -1.51
N ARG A 70 -9.44 -12.88 -2.18
CA ARG A 70 -9.60 -12.96 -3.64
C ARG A 70 -8.20 -13.21 -4.20
N LEU A 71 -7.89 -14.46 -4.56
CA LEU A 71 -6.70 -14.79 -5.36
C LEU A 71 -6.64 -13.78 -6.50
N LYS A 72 -5.70 -12.82 -6.44
CA LYS A 72 -5.51 -11.88 -7.54
C LYS A 72 -5.13 -12.70 -8.76
N ASP A 73 -6.00 -12.73 -9.75
CA ASP A 73 -5.66 -13.32 -11.03
C ASP A 73 -4.52 -12.52 -11.64
N LEU A 74 -3.41 -13.21 -11.90
CA LEU A 74 -2.20 -12.61 -12.46
C LEU A 74 -2.12 -12.84 -13.98
N THR A 75 -3.09 -13.53 -14.58
CA THR A 75 -3.11 -13.84 -16.02
C THR A 75 -2.96 -12.58 -16.86
N GLY A 76 -2.09 -12.62 -17.87
CA GLY A 76 -1.78 -11.48 -18.75
C GLY A 76 -0.86 -10.44 -18.14
N GLN A 77 -0.59 -10.46 -16.83
CA GLN A 77 0.32 -9.51 -16.20
C GLN A 77 1.78 -9.85 -16.51
N ARG A 78 2.60 -8.80 -16.63
CA ARG A 78 4.02 -8.91 -16.92
C ARG A 78 4.86 -8.53 -15.70
N PHE A 79 5.81 -9.38 -15.36
CA PHE A 79 6.77 -9.22 -14.26
C PHE A 79 8.19 -9.36 -14.81
N GLY A 80 8.84 -8.22 -15.07
CA GLY A 80 10.13 -8.21 -15.77
C GLY A 80 10.03 -8.77 -17.19
N ARG A 81 10.74 -9.88 -17.45
CA ARG A 81 10.70 -10.63 -18.72
C ARG A 81 9.65 -11.74 -18.73
N LEU A 82 8.89 -11.94 -17.65
CA LEU A 82 7.89 -13.01 -17.55
C LEU A 82 6.49 -12.45 -17.78
N THR A 83 5.76 -13.04 -18.73
CA THR A 83 4.34 -12.80 -18.95
C THR A 83 3.54 -13.99 -18.42
N VAL A 84 2.60 -13.76 -17.52
CA VAL A 84 1.78 -14.83 -16.93
C VAL A 84 0.76 -15.33 -17.97
N LEU A 85 0.82 -16.62 -18.28
CA LEU A 85 -0.09 -17.26 -19.24
C LEU A 85 -1.35 -17.81 -18.55
N ARG A 86 -1.17 -18.58 -17.48
CA ARG A 86 -2.27 -19.23 -16.76
C ARG A 86 -1.85 -19.71 -15.39
N ARG A 87 -2.83 -20.06 -14.57
CA ARG A 87 -2.58 -20.71 -13.29
C ARG A 87 -2.04 -22.13 -13.49
N ALA A 88 -1.09 -22.50 -12.64
CA ALA A 88 -0.54 -23.85 -12.53
C ALA A 88 -0.92 -24.47 -11.17
N ASP A 89 -0.58 -25.74 -10.97
CA ASP A 89 -0.89 -26.44 -9.73
C ASP A 89 -0.28 -25.71 -8.53
N ASN A 90 -1.03 -25.67 -7.43
CA ASN A 90 -0.53 -25.06 -6.20
C ASN A 90 0.75 -25.78 -5.73
N ALA A 91 1.63 -25.04 -5.04
CA ALA A 91 2.76 -25.66 -4.36
C ALA A 91 2.27 -26.56 -3.21
N LYS A 92 3.12 -27.48 -2.74
CA LYS A 92 2.83 -28.30 -1.54
C LYS A 92 2.45 -27.45 -0.31
N SER A 93 2.95 -26.21 -0.25
CA SER A 93 2.64 -25.22 0.80
C SER A 93 1.31 -24.48 0.60
N GLY A 94 0.48 -24.86 -0.38
CA GLY A 94 -0.79 -24.20 -0.72
C GLY A 94 -0.65 -22.91 -1.54
N ASN A 95 0.57 -22.47 -1.85
CA ASN A 95 0.80 -21.23 -2.61
C ASN A 95 0.42 -21.38 -4.09
N ALA A 96 -0.34 -20.42 -4.62
CA ALA A 96 -0.70 -20.38 -6.03
C ALA A 96 0.52 -20.18 -6.92
N ARG A 97 0.68 -21.05 -7.93
CA ARG A 97 1.71 -20.97 -8.97
C ARG A 97 1.11 -20.60 -10.31
N TRP A 98 1.97 -20.06 -11.16
CA TRP A 98 1.60 -19.47 -12.44
C TRP A 98 2.59 -19.92 -13.50
N LEU A 99 2.08 -20.42 -14.62
CA LEU A 99 2.88 -20.68 -15.80
C LEU A 99 3.13 -19.34 -16.50
N CYS A 100 4.40 -19.01 -16.69
CA CYS A 100 4.84 -17.77 -17.29
C CYS A 100 5.64 -18.06 -18.55
N ARG A 101 5.50 -17.22 -19.58
CA ARG A 101 6.38 -17.20 -20.76
C ARG A 101 7.42 -16.11 -20.59
N CYS A 102 8.68 -16.46 -20.77
CA CYS A 102 9.78 -15.50 -20.75
C CYS A 102 10.01 -14.90 -22.14
N ASP A 103 10.52 -13.66 -22.21
CA ASP A 103 10.92 -13.03 -23.47
C ASP A 103 11.96 -13.85 -24.26
N CYS A 104 12.77 -14.68 -23.58
CA CYS A 104 13.70 -15.60 -24.24
C CYS A 104 13.03 -16.84 -24.86
N GLY A 105 11.69 -16.90 -24.86
CA GLY A 105 10.91 -17.99 -25.45
C GLY A 105 10.58 -19.15 -24.49
N HIS A 106 11.35 -19.32 -23.41
CA HIS A 106 11.15 -20.41 -22.45
C HIS A 106 10.01 -20.14 -21.48
N THR A 107 9.35 -21.20 -21.02
CA THR A 107 8.30 -21.12 -19.99
C THR A 107 8.83 -21.52 -18.62
N SER A 108 8.33 -20.87 -17.55
CA SER A 108 8.67 -21.21 -16.17
C SER A 108 7.43 -21.18 -15.27
N ILE A 109 7.41 -22.04 -14.24
CA ILE A 109 6.35 -22.05 -13.23
C ILE A 109 6.84 -21.28 -12.00
N VAL A 110 6.16 -20.19 -11.65
CA VAL A 110 6.58 -19.26 -10.60
C VAL A 110 5.45 -19.05 -9.59
N THR A 111 5.77 -18.90 -8.31
CA THR A 111 4.79 -18.57 -7.28
C THR A 111 4.29 -17.13 -7.42
N GLY A 112 3.00 -16.91 -7.18
CA GLY A 112 2.41 -15.57 -7.29
C GLY A 112 3.01 -14.57 -6.30
N THR A 113 3.51 -15.04 -5.16
CA THR A 113 4.25 -14.21 -4.20
C THR A 113 5.58 -13.72 -4.77
N ALA A 114 6.35 -14.59 -5.44
CA ALA A 114 7.65 -14.23 -6.02
C ALA A 114 7.54 -13.32 -7.25
N LEU A 115 6.47 -13.46 -8.03
CA LEU A 115 6.15 -12.53 -9.13
C LEU A 115 5.86 -11.13 -8.58
N ARG A 116 4.97 -11.03 -7.59
CA ARG A 116 4.56 -9.73 -7.00
C ARG A 116 5.67 -9.04 -6.22
N SER A 117 6.53 -9.80 -5.54
CA SER A 117 7.68 -9.23 -4.83
C SER A 117 8.83 -8.86 -5.76
N GLY A 118 8.78 -9.24 -7.04
CA GLY A 118 9.84 -9.00 -8.00
C GLY A 118 11.09 -9.87 -7.81
N LYS A 119 11.03 -10.90 -6.95
CA LYS A 119 12.16 -11.81 -6.71
C LYS A 119 12.50 -12.64 -7.95
N ILE A 120 11.50 -12.99 -8.75
CA ILE A 120 11.66 -13.77 -9.98
C ILE A 120 11.11 -12.95 -11.15
N GLN A 121 12.02 -12.54 -12.04
CA GLN A 121 11.72 -11.66 -13.18
C GLN A 121 12.06 -12.29 -14.55
N SER A 122 12.61 -13.50 -14.55
CA SER A 122 12.93 -14.28 -15.77
C SER A 122 12.88 -15.77 -15.48
N CYS A 123 13.00 -16.61 -16.51
CA CYS A 123 13.13 -18.06 -16.34
C CYS A 123 14.53 -18.50 -15.85
N GLY A 124 15.42 -17.56 -15.52
CA GLY A 124 16.83 -17.81 -15.19
C GLY A 124 17.80 -17.27 -16.23
N CYS A 125 17.32 -17.01 -17.46
CA CYS A 125 18.13 -16.43 -18.54
C CYS A 125 18.73 -15.08 -18.18
N LEU A 126 18.08 -14.29 -17.32
CA LEU A 126 18.61 -13.01 -16.89
C LEU A 126 19.93 -13.14 -16.13
N ALA A 127 20.06 -14.15 -15.26
CA ALA A 127 21.30 -14.40 -14.54
C ALA A 127 22.40 -14.90 -15.48
N GLN A 128 22.04 -15.64 -16.52
CA GLN A 128 22.96 -16.12 -17.55
C GLN A 128 23.44 -14.97 -18.45
N ASP A 129 22.54 -14.08 -18.88
CA ASP A 129 22.87 -12.87 -19.63
C ASP A 129 23.84 -11.97 -18.85
N ILE A 130 23.61 -11.77 -17.55
CA ILE A 130 24.49 -10.97 -16.67
C ILE A 130 25.87 -11.63 -16.55
N ARG A 131 25.94 -12.95 -16.37
CA ARG A 131 27.22 -13.68 -16.28
C ARG A 131 27.99 -13.61 -17.60
N TYR A 132 27.29 -13.71 -18.73
CA TYR A 132 27.89 -13.57 -20.05
C TYR A 132 28.37 -12.14 -20.30
N SER A 133 27.56 -11.13 -19.98
CA SER A 133 27.92 -9.71 -20.16
C SER A 133 29.05 -9.22 -19.26
N ARG A 134 29.30 -9.86 -18.11
CA ARG A 134 30.51 -9.60 -17.31
C ARG A 134 31.79 -9.97 -18.06
N ARG A 135 31.68 -10.82 -19.10
CA ARG A 135 32.76 -11.29 -19.97
C ARG A 135 32.63 -10.81 -21.42
N THR A 136 31.61 -10.02 -21.75
CA THR A 136 31.31 -9.59 -23.12
C THR A 136 31.17 -8.09 -23.20
N ASP A 137 31.70 -7.51 -24.26
CA ASP A 137 31.59 -6.08 -24.54
C ASP A 137 30.13 -5.68 -24.78
N LEU A 138 29.65 -4.69 -24.02
CA LEU A 138 28.32 -4.10 -24.19
C LEU A 138 28.36 -2.81 -25.02
N ALA A 139 29.54 -2.33 -25.44
CA ALA A 139 29.70 -1.15 -26.28
C ALA A 139 28.79 -1.18 -27.51
N GLY A 140 28.19 -0.03 -27.83
CA GLY A 140 27.26 0.16 -28.94
C GLY A 140 25.84 -0.40 -28.71
N ARG A 141 25.59 -1.18 -27.65
CA ARG A 141 24.25 -1.72 -27.39
C ARG A 141 23.32 -0.67 -26.80
N ARG A 142 22.04 -0.73 -27.20
CA ARG A 142 20.99 0.20 -26.74
C ARG A 142 20.07 -0.48 -25.71
N PHE A 143 19.85 0.21 -24.59
CA PHE A 143 18.98 -0.17 -23.48
C PHE A 143 17.97 0.96 -23.19
N GLY A 144 16.79 0.88 -23.82
CA GLY A 144 15.82 1.97 -23.78
C GLY A 144 16.36 3.20 -24.50
N ARG A 145 16.53 4.31 -23.76
CA ARG A 145 17.13 5.55 -24.27
C ARG A 145 18.65 5.61 -24.10
N LEU A 146 19.27 4.63 -23.46
CA LEU A 146 20.71 4.60 -23.22
C LEU A 146 21.42 3.81 -24.31
N VAL A 147 22.49 4.36 -24.86
CA VAL A 147 23.44 3.68 -25.75
C VAL A 147 24.76 3.57 -25.00
N VAL A 148 25.29 2.35 -24.88
CA VAL A 148 26.57 2.10 -24.20
C VAL A 148 27.71 2.61 -25.08
N ILE A 149 28.60 3.42 -24.51
CA ILE A 149 29.79 3.95 -25.18
C ILE A 149 30.99 3.07 -24.86
N GLU A 150 31.39 3.02 -23.59
CA GLU A 150 32.64 2.38 -23.18
C GLU A 150 32.56 1.77 -21.79
N TYR A 151 33.49 0.87 -21.53
CA TYR A 151 33.68 0.22 -20.25
C TYR A 151 34.39 1.14 -19.26
N VAL A 152 33.87 1.23 -18.04
CA VAL A 152 34.50 2.00 -16.96
C VAL A 152 34.65 1.10 -15.74
N LYS A 153 35.89 1.00 -15.23
CA LYS A 153 36.14 0.33 -13.95
C LYS A 153 35.61 1.19 -12.82
N ASP A 154 34.66 0.66 -12.04
CA ASP A 154 34.33 1.26 -10.75
C ASP A 154 35.25 0.72 -9.64
N GLY A 155 35.35 1.46 -8.55
CA GLY A 155 36.17 1.11 -7.39
C GLY A 155 35.68 -0.12 -6.61
N ASN A 156 34.50 -0.66 -6.91
CA ASN A 156 33.90 -1.82 -6.25
C ASN A 156 34.11 -3.13 -7.03
N GLY A 157 34.82 -3.09 -8.17
CA GLY A 157 35.10 -4.27 -8.99
C GLY A 157 33.90 -4.75 -9.81
N ASP A 158 32.82 -3.96 -9.89
CA ASP A 158 31.69 -4.26 -10.76
C ASP A 158 31.94 -3.74 -12.19
N THR A 159 31.47 -4.49 -13.18
CA THR A 159 31.52 -4.08 -14.60
C THR A 159 30.52 -2.94 -14.85
N SER A 160 31.01 -1.71 -14.81
CA SER A 160 30.26 -0.48 -15.08
C SER A 160 30.52 0.04 -16.51
N TRP A 161 29.53 0.74 -17.05
CA TRP A 161 29.51 1.18 -18.46
C TRP A 161 29.08 2.64 -18.56
N LEU A 162 29.85 3.45 -19.29
CA LEU A 162 29.44 4.79 -19.67
C LEU A 162 28.38 4.70 -20.76
N CYS A 163 27.23 5.31 -20.53
CA CYS A 163 26.10 5.30 -21.45
C CYS A 163 25.71 6.73 -21.83
N ARG A 164 25.49 6.97 -23.11
CA ARG A 164 24.88 8.20 -23.62
C ARG A 164 23.38 8.02 -23.78
N CYS A 165 22.60 8.89 -23.17
CA CYS A 165 21.16 8.88 -23.32
C CYS A 165 20.74 9.66 -24.57
N ASP A 166 19.57 9.33 -25.14
CA ASP A 166 18.89 10.13 -26.17
C ASP A 166 18.67 11.59 -25.72
N CYS A 167 18.66 11.83 -24.40
CA CYS A 167 18.60 13.18 -23.80
C CYS A 167 19.90 13.99 -23.95
N GLY A 168 20.95 13.41 -24.53
CA GLY A 168 22.30 13.99 -24.63
C GLY A 168 23.16 13.83 -23.36
N LYS A 169 22.55 13.54 -22.19
CA LYS A 169 23.29 13.33 -20.94
C LYS A 169 23.93 11.95 -20.87
N GLU A 170 25.15 11.92 -20.36
CA GLU A 170 25.90 10.69 -20.09
C GLU A 170 25.71 10.22 -18.64
N THR A 171 25.71 8.91 -18.44
CA THR A 171 25.52 8.28 -17.13
C THR A 171 26.28 6.96 -17.06
N VAL A 172 26.91 6.70 -15.92
CA VAL A 172 27.56 5.42 -15.65
C VAL A 172 26.54 4.46 -15.04
N VAL A 173 26.41 3.27 -15.64
CA VAL A 173 25.43 2.26 -15.23
C VAL A 173 26.10 0.89 -15.18
N THR A 174 25.78 0.11 -14.16
CA THR A 174 26.27 -1.27 -14.05
C THR A 174 25.64 -2.17 -15.12
N ALA A 175 26.40 -3.16 -15.61
CA ALA A 175 25.91 -4.12 -16.61
C ALA A 175 24.58 -4.79 -16.19
N GLY A 176 24.46 -5.14 -14.90
CA GLY A 176 23.25 -5.74 -14.35
C GLY A 176 22.02 -4.85 -14.48
N ASN A 177 22.15 -3.54 -14.21
CA ASN A 177 21.03 -2.61 -14.29
C ASN A 177 20.57 -2.33 -15.72
N LEU A 178 21.51 -2.32 -16.68
CA LEU A 178 21.19 -2.22 -18.11
C LEU A 178 20.39 -3.44 -18.58
N ILE A 179 20.85 -4.65 -18.25
CA ILE A 179 20.26 -5.92 -18.71
C ILE A 179 18.92 -6.23 -18.04
N ASN A 180 18.79 -5.91 -16.75
CA ASN A 180 17.55 -6.02 -15.99
C ASN A 180 16.51 -4.99 -16.41
N GLY A 181 16.92 -3.96 -17.15
CA GLY A 181 16.04 -2.85 -17.53
C GLY A 181 15.68 -1.95 -16.35
N ASN A 182 16.42 -2.02 -15.25
CA ASN A 182 16.26 -1.13 -14.10
C ASN A 182 16.63 0.31 -14.48
N THR A 183 17.60 0.47 -15.39
CA THR A 183 18.06 1.77 -15.87
C THR A 183 17.90 1.83 -17.39
N ARG A 184 16.94 2.63 -17.84
CA ARG A 184 16.58 2.79 -19.27
C ARG A 184 16.78 4.21 -19.79
N SER A 185 17.23 5.13 -18.95
CA SER A 185 17.49 6.54 -19.30
C SER A 185 18.43 7.19 -18.29
N CYS A 186 18.92 8.38 -18.62
CA CYS A 186 19.68 9.30 -17.75
C CYS A 186 18.88 9.80 -16.52
N GLY A 187 17.65 9.32 -16.31
CA GLY A 187 16.66 9.88 -15.38
C GLY A 187 15.58 10.73 -16.06
N CYS A 188 15.78 11.10 -17.34
CA CYS A 188 14.82 11.90 -18.09
C CYS A 188 13.47 11.19 -18.30
N LEU A 189 13.44 9.86 -18.41
CA LEU A 189 12.19 9.13 -18.62
C LEU A 189 11.21 9.34 -17.45
N ALA A 190 11.73 9.38 -16.22
CA ALA A 190 10.95 9.70 -15.03
C ALA A 190 10.55 11.19 -14.98
N GLN A 191 11.33 12.08 -15.57
CA GLN A 191 10.96 13.50 -15.70
C GLN A 191 9.85 13.70 -16.75
N ASP A 192 9.88 12.97 -17.86
CA ASP A 192 8.86 13.04 -18.92
C ASP A 192 7.51 12.49 -18.42
N THR A 193 7.55 11.34 -17.73
CA THR A 193 6.34 10.68 -17.20
C THR A 193 5.85 11.29 -15.89
N GLY A 194 6.76 11.78 -15.05
CA GLY A 194 6.45 12.41 -13.76
C GLY A 194 5.97 13.86 -13.89
N ARG A 195 6.43 14.63 -14.89
CA ARG A 195 5.98 16.04 -15.05
C ARG A 195 4.63 16.17 -15.76
N ALA A 196 4.18 15.18 -16.51
CA ALA A 196 2.89 15.25 -17.20
C ALA A 196 1.67 15.21 -16.24
N ASN A 197 1.79 14.60 -15.05
CA ASN A 197 0.66 14.44 -14.12
C ASN A 197 0.89 14.99 -12.69
N VAL A 198 2.08 15.46 -12.35
CA VAL A 198 2.36 15.95 -10.99
C VAL A 198 1.87 17.40 -10.74
N PRO A 199 2.03 18.38 -11.65
CA PRO A 199 1.54 19.74 -11.38
C PRO A 199 0.03 19.78 -11.13
N LEU A 200 -0.76 19.13 -11.98
CA LEU A 200 -2.23 19.09 -11.88
C LEU A 200 -2.73 18.42 -10.59
N MET A 201 -2.11 17.32 -10.14
CA MET A 201 -2.56 16.59 -8.95
C MET A 201 -2.00 17.17 -7.64
N LEU A 202 -0.81 17.76 -7.67
CA LEU A 202 -0.18 18.37 -6.51
C LEU A 202 -0.78 19.75 -6.21
N ASP A 203 -1.04 20.60 -7.21
CA ASP A 203 -1.67 21.91 -7.00
C ASP A 203 -3.13 21.81 -6.55
N ALA A 204 -3.87 20.79 -7.01
CA ALA A 204 -5.24 20.54 -6.54
C ALA A 204 -5.32 20.11 -5.06
N ALA A 205 -4.23 19.53 -4.52
CA ALA A 205 -4.17 19.03 -3.14
C ALA A 205 -3.42 19.97 -2.18
N LEU A 206 -2.71 20.97 -2.70
CA LEU A 206 -2.01 21.98 -1.92
C LEU A 206 -2.91 23.20 -1.70
N ARG A 207 -3.17 23.55 -0.45
CA ARG A 207 -3.72 24.87 -0.09
C ARG A 207 -2.61 25.69 0.56
N ASP A 208 -2.28 26.84 -0.03
CA ASP A 208 -1.18 27.70 0.40
C ASP A 208 0.13 26.94 0.67
N GLY A 209 0.56 26.06 -0.25
CA GLY A 209 1.79 25.28 -0.11
C GLY A 209 1.74 24.15 0.94
N THR A 210 0.56 23.86 1.51
CA THR A 210 0.35 22.76 2.47
C THR A 210 -0.55 21.68 1.87
N ASN A 211 -0.11 20.42 1.93
CA ASN A 211 -0.94 19.29 1.48
C ASN A 211 -1.97 18.93 2.55
N VAL A 212 -3.21 19.38 2.34
CA VAL A 212 -4.31 19.22 3.31
C VAL A 212 -4.76 17.77 3.46
N GLN A 213 -4.61 16.94 2.42
CA GLN A 213 -4.93 15.51 2.50
C GLN A 213 -3.94 14.75 3.40
N VAL A 214 -2.71 15.24 3.52
CA VAL A 214 -1.71 14.63 4.39
C VAL A 214 -2.00 14.97 5.85
N LEU A 215 -2.61 16.13 6.16
CA LEU A 215 -3.01 16.51 7.53
C LEU A 215 -4.07 15.55 8.13
N SER A 216 -5.04 15.09 7.33
CA SER A 216 -6.16 14.26 7.80
C SER A 216 -5.87 12.75 7.87
N LYS A 217 -4.75 12.27 7.31
CA LYS A 217 -4.43 10.83 7.28
C LYS A 217 -3.91 10.34 8.65
N LYS A 218 -4.52 9.25 9.15
CA LYS A 218 -4.01 8.50 10.31
C LYS A 218 -2.56 8.06 10.05
N THR A 219 -1.67 8.36 10.99
CA THR A 219 -0.23 8.05 10.86
C THR A 219 0.06 6.63 11.34
N LYS A 220 0.97 5.93 10.65
CA LYS A 220 1.46 4.58 11.03
C LYS A 220 2.72 4.66 11.90
N SER A 221 2.76 5.56 12.89
CA SER A 221 3.93 5.68 13.76
C SER A 221 3.88 4.64 14.88
N LYS A 222 5.05 4.17 15.34
CA LYS A 222 5.21 3.21 16.46
C LYS A 222 4.47 3.66 17.72
N LEU A 223 4.46 4.97 17.97
CA LEU A 223 3.81 5.62 19.12
C LEU A 223 2.37 6.08 18.84
N GLY A 224 1.84 5.84 17.64
CA GLY A 224 0.47 6.21 17.24
C GLY A 224 0.20 7.70 17.07
N ILE A 225 1.09 8.58 17.54
CA ILE A 225 0.98 10.03 17.44
C ILE A 225 1.87 10.54 16.30
N ARG A 226 1.31 11.41 15.48
CA ARG A 226 2.01 12.00 14.34
C ARG A 226 3.03 13.03 14.80
N GLY A 227 4.23 12.96 14.25
CA GLY A 227 5.26 13.96 14.54
C GLY A 227 5.88 13.84 15.92
N VAL A 228 5.62 12.74 16.63
CA VAL A 228 6.32 12.36 17.87
C VAL A 228 7.04 11.04 17.61
N TYR A 229 8.34 11.02 17.90
CA TYR A 229 9.23 9.91 17.61
C TYR A 229 10.07 9.55 18.83
N GLU A 230 10.43 8.28 18.93
CA GLU A 230 11.45 7.80 19.86
C GLU A 230 12.83 7.94 19.18
N VAL A 231 13.80 8.49 19.88
CA VAL A 231 15.17 8.70 19.42
C VAL A 231 16.16 8.01 20.35
N ASP A 232 17.34 7.67 19.83
CA ASP A 232 18.40 7.02 20.60
C ASP A 232 19.19 8.04 21.45
N ASP A 233 18.49 8.61 22.43
CA ASP A 233 19.00 9.60 23.39
C ASP A 233 18.58 9.15 24.80
N LYS A 234 19.55 8.93 25.68
CA LYS A 234 19.31 8.40 27.04
C LYS A 234 18.67 9.43 27.97
N GLU A 235 18.89 10.73 27.72
CA GLU A 235 18.38 11.79 28.58
C GLU A 235 17.06 12.35 28.04
N TYR A 236 16.90 12.45 26.71
CA TYR A 236 15.71 12.99 26.07
C TYR A 236 15.20 12.09 24.92
N PRO A 237 14.61 10.91 25.23
CA PRO A 237 14.27 9.88 24.24
C PRO A 237 13.10 10.23 23.32
N TYR A 238 12.36 11.32 23.54
CA TYR A 238 11.19 11.67 22.74
C TYR A 238 11.38 12.97 21.95
N GLU A 239 11.34 12.93 20.62
CA GLU A 239 11.42 14.10 19.74
C GLU A 239 10.05 14.46 19.15
N ALA A 240 9.59 15.70 19.38
CA ALA A 240 8.41 16.27 18.72
C ALA A 240 8.85 17.20 17.57
N LYS A 241 8.27 16.98 16.38
CA LYS A 241 8.67 17.67 15.15
C LYS A 241 7.48 18.08 14.28
N LEU A 242 7.33 19.38 14.03
CA LEU A 242 6.36 19.99 13.10
C LEU A 242 7.09 20.69 11.96
N ILE A 243 6.79 20.26 10.73
CA ILE A 243 7.21 20.94 9.52
C ILE A 243 5.96 21.38 8.78
N LEU A 244 5.92 22.63 8.36
CA LEU A 244 4.84 23.22 7.59
C LEU A 244 5.45 24.10 6.51
N ARG A 245 4.98 24.02 5.26
CA ARG A 245 5.50 24.81 4.12
C ARG A 245 7.04 24.79 3.97
N LYS A 246 7.66 23.64 4.22
CA LYS A 246 9.13 23.42 4.23
C LYS A 246 9.89 24.12 5.37
N GLU A 247 9.20 24.79 6.29
CA GLU A 247 9.79 25.37 7.49
C GLU A 247 9.61 24.46 8.71
N ILE A 248 10.64 24.41 9.56
CA ILE A 248 10.62 23.64 10.81
C ILE A 248 10.05 24.54 11.90
N LEU A 249 8.79 24.29 12.28
CA LEU A 249 8.08 25.07 13.30
C LEU A 249 8.24 24.52 14.72
N LEU A 250 8.50 23.21 14.84
CA LEU A 250 8.83 22.54 16.10
C LEU A 250 9.88 21.48 15.82
N ARG A 251 10.95 21.46 16.61
CA ARG A 251 11.91 20.36 16.69
C ARG A 251 12.58 20.39 18.06
N LYS A 252 11.97 19.72 19.05
CA LYS A 252 12.45 19.67 20.43
C LYS A 252 12.41 18.24 20.96
N ARG A 253 13.32 17.94 21.88
CA ARG A 253 13.39 16.66 22.59
C ARG A 253 12.89 16.82 24.03
N PHE A 254 12.33 15.74 24.57
CA PHE A 254 11.65 15.68 25.85
C PHE A 254 12.02 14.42 26.61
N LYS A 255 11.95 14.50 27.94
CA LYS A 255 12.24 13.37 28.84
C LYS A 255 11.08 12.38 28.84
N THR A 256 9.85 12.90 28.84
CA THR A 256 8.63 12.11 28.88
C THR A 256 7.89 12.14 27.55
N PHE A 257 7.11 11.08 27.30
CA PHE A 257 6.28 10.99 26.11
C PHE A 257 5.16 12.03 26.14
N GLU A 258 4.56 12.25 27.30
CA GLU A 258 3.46 13.19 27.52
C GLU A 258 3.88 14.62 27.17
N GLU A 259 5.07 15.05 27.59
CA GLU A 259 5.63 16.36 27.24
C GLU A 259 5.77 16.55 25.73
N ALA A 260 6.29 15.54 25.03
CA ALA A 260 6.42 15.58 23.58
C ALA A 260 5.06 15.67 22.86
N VAL A 261 4.04 15.00 23.40
CA VAL A 261 2.67 15.04 22.87
C VAL A 261 2.01 16.39 23.11
N VAL A 262 2.16 16.96 24.30
CA VAL A 262 1.63 18.30 24.62
C VAL A 262 2.30 19.34 23.72
N ALA A 263 3.63 19.36 23.64
CA ALA A 263 4.36 20.29 22.78
C ALA A 263 3.96 20.14 21.30
N ARG A 264 3.66 18.91 20.86
CA ARG A 264 3.15 18.66 19.51
C ARG A 264 1.77 19.26 19.31
N LYS A 265 0.83 19.02 20.23
CA LYS A 265 -0.55 19.54 20.16
C LYS A 265 -0.57 21.07 20.21
N ASP A 266 0.25 21.68 21.07
CA ASP A 266 0.36 23.13 21.17
C ASP A 266 0.86 23.76 19.87
N ALA A 267 1.83 23.12 19.21
CA ALA A 267 2.31 23.56 17.91
C ALA A 267 1.24 23.39 16.80
N GLU A 268 0.45 22.33 16.84
CA GLU A 268 -0.68 22.15 15.91
C GLU A 268 -1.76 23.22 16.12
N GLU A 269 -2.12 23.51 17.37
CA GLU A 269 -3.09 24.57 17.69
C GLU A 269 -2.57 25.94 17.25
N LYS A 270 -1.30 26.25 17.54
CA LYS A 270 -0.70 27.54 17.19
C LYS A 270 -0.57 27.77 15.69
N TYR A 271 -0.18 26.75 14.92
CA TYR A 271 0.21 26.93 13.51
C TYR A 271 -0.78 26.33 12.49
N LEU A 272 -1.51 25.27 12.85
CA LEU A 272 -2.49 24.64 11.94
C LEU A 272 -3.90 25.17 12.15
N ALA A 273 -4.34 25.47 13.38
CA ALA A 273 -5.70 25.95 13.63
C ALA A 273 -6.05 27.27 12.90
N PRO A 274 -5.15 28.28 12.84
CA PRO A 274 -5.42 29.50 12.05
C PRO A 274 -5.58 29.22 10.55
N LEU A 275 -4.79 28.29 10.00
CA LEU A 275 -4.90 27.88 8.60
C LEU A 275 -6.21 27.15 8.32
N ALA A 276 -6.63 26.27 9.23
CA ALA A 276 -7.89 25.56 9.11
C ALA A 276 -9.08 26.53 9.10
N ARG A 277 -9.07 27.56 9.96
CA ARG A 277 -10.12 28.61 9.98
C ARG A 277 -10.14 29.39 8.66
N LYS A 278 -8.97 29.86 8.20
CA LYS A 278 -8.84 30.57 6.91
C LYS A 278 -9.41 29.75 5.75
N TRP A 279 -9.04 28.47 5.68
CA TRP A 279 -9.52 27.57 4.63
C TRP A 279 -11.03 27.30 4.69
N ALA A 280 -11.61 27.21 5.89
CA ALA A 280 -13.05 27.05 6.06
C ALA A 280 -13.83 28.28 5.57
N GLU A 281 -13.32 29.49 5.84
CA GLU A 281 -13.91 30.74 5.34
C GLU A 281 -13.84 30.86 3.82
N GLU A 282 -12.71 30.46 3.22
CA GLU A 282 -12.53 30.44 1.76
C GLU A 282 -13.46 29.44 1.08
N ASP A 283 -13.63 28.25 1.66
CA ASP A 283 -14.57 27.24 1.16
C ASP A 283 -16.02 27.75 1.25
N ALA A 284 -16.40 28.38 2.36
CA ALA A 284 -17.73 28.98 2.52
C ALA A 284 -17.99 30.12 1.50
N LYS A 285 -16.99 30.96 1.21
CA LYS A 285 -17.08 32.01 0.17
C LYS A 285 -17.23 31.41 -1.22
N LYS A 286 -16.53 30.33 -1.53
CA LYS A 286 -16.66 29.61 -2.82
C LYS A 286 -18.04 28.99 -2.97
N GLU A 287 -18.55 28.35 -1.93
CA GLU A 287 -19.89 27.73 -1.96
C GLU A 287 -21.02 28.76 -2.12
N ARG A 288 -20.87 29.95 -1.52
CA ARG A 288 -21.80 31.08 -1.74
C ARG A 288 -21.74 31.64 -3.16
N ARG A 289 -20.57 31.63 -3.80
CA ARG A 289 -20.39 32.07 -5.19
C ARG A 289 -20.97 31.08 -6.20
N THR A 290 -20.76 29.78 -6.00
CA THR A 290 -21.30 28.74 -6.90
C THR A 290 -22.82 28.68 -6.86
N LYS A 291 -23.45 28.86 -5.68
CA LYS A 291 -24.92 28.92 -5.56
C LYS A 291 -25.55 30.15 -6.22
N LYS A 292 -24.79 31.24 -6.41
CA LYS A 292 -25.25 32.49 -7.04
C LYS A 292 -25.20 32.50 -8.58
N CYS A 293 -24.44 31.59 -9.21
CA CYS A 293 -24.37 31.45 -10.67
C CYS A 293 -25.29 30.35 -11.24
N SER A 294 -26.04 29.66 -10.38
CA SER A 294 -27.00 28.60 -10.73
C SER A 294 -28.46 29.06 -10.65
N HIS A 295 -28.69 30.37 -10.70
CA HIS A 295 -29.97 31.06 -10.88
C HIS A 295 -29.77 32.08 -12.01
#